data_AF-A0A1M5U4Z2-F1
#
_entry.id   AF-A0A1M5U4Z2-F1
#
_cell.length_a   1.000
_cell.length_b   1.000
_cell.length_c   1.000
_cell.angle_alpha   90.00
_cell.angle_beta   90.00
_cell.angle_gamma   90.00
#
_symmetry.space_group_name_H-M   'P 1'
#
loop_
_entity.id
_entity.type
_entity.pdbx_description
1 polymer ?
#
loop_
_entity_poly.entity_id
_entity_poly.type
_entity_poly.pdbx_seq_one_letter_code
_entity_poly.pdbx_strand_id
1 'polypeptide(L)'
;MRFLMTLCFFLINILANAQHEQGIIYTKDGNIIKVEIPIYKQGTIITKSKIKYLKGDKKKKISLSKIDHIEIDKKNYKVITYKKEEKFGPNRGIKTHTVLAEIINNGNIKLYRSYSLVSNGSMGSNGFYSVNGTSLIESNFLIKGDLIQWISKVNFKKQVKEFFSGCNVLIEKIENKTFKYEDIETVILFGNSECEIL
;
A
#
# COMPACT_ATOMS: atom_id res chain seq x y z
N MET A 1 -50.71 -15.62 -5.98
CA MET A 1 -49.50 -16.25 -6.56
C MET A 1 -48.42 -15.25 -7.05
N ARG A 2 -48.76 -14.01 -7.45
CA ARG A 2 -47.75 -13.01 -7.89
C ARG A 2 -46.92 -12.39 -6.75
N PHE A 3 -47.41 -12.38 -5.51
CA PHE A 3 -46.71 -11.81 -4.35
C PHE A 3 -45.59 -12.70 -3.78
N LEU A 4 -45.62 -14.02 -4.05
CA LEU A 4 -44.62 -14.97 -3.52
C LEU A 4 -43.30 -14.93 -4.30
N MET A 5 -43.34 -14.47 -5.56
CA MET A 5 -42.16 -14.42 -6.43
C MET A 5 -41.28 -13.18 -6.18
N THR A 6 -41.84 -12.11 -5.62
CA THR A 6 -41.12 -10.88 -5.27
C THR A 6 -40.26 -11.03 -3.99
N LEU A 7 -40.60 -11.98 -3.11
CA LEU A 7 -39.91 -12.18 -1.83
C LEU A 7 -38.57 -12.94 -1.98
N CYS A 8 -38.42 -13.78 -3.02
CA CYS A 8 -37.17 -14.52 -3.26
C CYS A 8 -35.99 -13.65 -3.74
N PHE A 9 -36.25 -12.48 -4.33
CA PHE A 9 -35.18 -11.59 -4.80
C PHE A 9 -34.50 -10.78 -3.68
N PHE A 10 -35.05 -10.74 -2.47
CA PHE A 10 -34.45 -10.02 -1.35
C PHE A 10 -33.45 -10.86 -0.53
N LEU A 11 -33.45 -12.19 -0.66
CA LEU A 11 -32.57 -13.09 0.13
C LEU A 11 -31.19 -13.35 -0.50
N ILE A 12 -30.91 -12.85 -1.71
CA ILE A 12 -29.59 -12.97 -2.34
C ILE A 12 -28.64 -11.86 -1.85
N ASN A 13 -29.08 -11.03 -0.91
CA ASN A 13 -28.25 -9.94 -0.41
C ASN A 13 -27.17 -10.42 0.56
N ILE A 14 -26.01 -10.71 -0.04
CA ILE A 14 -24.68 -10.28 0.43
C ILE A 14 -24.15 -11.04 1.67
N LEU A 15 -23.72 -12.28 1.45
CA LEU A 15 -22.62 -12.87 2.23
C LEU A 15 -21.29 -12.23 1.77
N ALA A 16 -21.05 -10.98 2.15
CA ALA A 16 -19.74 -10.34 2.01
C ALA A 16 -18.80 -10.88 3.10
N ASN A 17 -18.41 -12.15 2.96
CA ASN A 17 -17.35 -12.71 3.79
C ASN A 17 -16.03 -12.02 3.42
N ALA A 18 -15.29 -11.57 4.43
CA ALA A 18 -13.93 -11.08 4.23
C ALA A 18 -13.12 -12.18 3.54
N GLN A 19 -12.57 -11.88 2.36
CA GLN A 19 -11.76 -12.82 1.60
C GLN A 19 -10.46 -13.05 2.38
N HIS A 20 -10.15 -14.32 2.62
CA HIS A 20 -8.88 -14.72 3.23
C HIS A 20 -8.05 -15.41 2.15
N GLU A 21 -6.77 -15.09 2.08
CA GLU A 21 -5.83 -15.75 1.19
C GLU A 21 -4.77 -16.48 2.01
N GLN A 22 -4.34 -17.63 1.50
CA GLN A 22 -3.25 -18.39 2.10
C GLN A 22 -1.93 -17.65 1.85
N GLY A 23 -1.11 -17.57 2.89
CA GLY A 23 0.19 -16.92 2.83
C GLY A 23 1.18 -17.48 3.83
N ILE A 24 2.41 -17.00 3.71
CA ILE A 24 3.54 -17.37 4.55
C ILE A 24 4.15 -16.11 5.12
N ILE A 25 4.22 -16.02 6.44
CA ILE A 25 4.93 -14.95 7.14
C ILE A 25 6.32 -15.49 7.51
N TYR A 26 7.35 -14.81 7.00
CA TYR A 26 8.74 -15.03 7.39
C TYR A 26 9.10 -13.97 8.43
N THR A 27 9.53 -14.41 9.60
CA THR A 27 9.88 -13.51 10.70
C THR A 27 11.38 -13.29 10.78
N LYS A 28 11.78 -12.17 11.39
CA LYS A 28 13.21 -11.77 11.50
C LYS A 28 14.06 -12.73 12.33
N ASP A 29 13.43 -13.55 13.16
CA ASP A 29 14.08 -14.61 13.95
C ASP A 29 14.17 -15.95 13.18
N GLY A 30 13.79 -15.97 11.89
CA GLY A 30 13.89 -17.14 11.02
C GLY A 30 12.68 -18.09 11.07
N ASN A 31 11.64 -17.78 11.85
CA ASN A 31 10.43 -18.62 11.85
C ASN A 31 9.60 -18.43 10.58
N ILE A 32 8.93 -19.52 10.18
CA ILE A 32 8.02 -19.56 9.03
C ILE A 32 6.63 -19.89 9.54
N ILE A 33 5.65 -19.03 9.28
CA ILE A 33 4.27 -19.19 9.75
C ILE A 33 3.33 -19.24 8.55
N LYS A 34 2.79 -20.42 8.25
CA LYS A 34 1.67 -20.57 7.31
C LYS A 34 0.39 -20.01 7.93
N VAL A 35 -0.29 -19.15 7.20
CA VAL A 35 -1.41 -18.36 7.71
C VAL A 35 -2.47 -18.14 6.64
N GLU A 36 -3.67 -17.78 7.08
CA GLU A 36 -4.67 -17.14 6.20
C GLU A 36 -4.79 -15.68 6.61
N ILE A 37 -4.54 -14.77 5.67
CA ILE A 37 -4.54 -13.33 5.90
C ILE A 37 -5.81 -12.74 5.30
N PRO A 38 -6.55 -11.88 6.03
CA PRO A 38 -7.67 -11.16 5.46
C PRO A 38 -7.16 -10.16 4.42
N ILE A 39 -7.69 -10.28 3.21
CA ILE A 39 -7.36 -9.46 2.07
C ILE A 39 -8.53 -8.52 1.79
N TYR A 40 -8.20 -7.25 1.52
CA TYR A 40 -9.16 -6.25 1.09
C TYR A 40 -9.33 -6.29 -0.43
N LYS A 41 -10.32 -5.57 -0.93
CA LYS A 41 -10.60 -5.46 -2.37
C LYS A 41 -9.29 -5.29 -3.17
N GLN A 42 -9.18 -6.02 -4.28
CA GLN A 42 -8.01 -6.04 -5.19
C GLN A 42 -6.76 -6.79 -4.68
N GLY A 43 -6.90 -7.72 -3.73
CA GLY A 43 -5.76 -8.55 -3.34
C GLY A 43 -4.77 -7.80 -2.44
N THR A 44 -5.24 -6.85 -1.62
CA THR A 44 -4.38 -5.94 -0.84
C THR A 44 -4.42 -6.20 0.67
N ILE A 45 -3.27 -6.11 1.34
CA ILE A 45 -3.17 -6.19 2.80
C ILE A 45 -3.25 -4.78 3.38
N ILE A 46 -4.19 -4.56 4.30
CA ILE A 46 -4.30 -3.28 5.02
C ILE A 46 -3.94 -3.49 6.48
N THR A 47 -2.89 -2.81 6.92
CA THR A 47 -2.49 -2.81 8.33
C THR A 47 -1.84 -1.48 8.72
N LYS A 48 -1.83 -1.21 10.03
CA LYS A 48 -1.07 -0.10 10.63
C LYS A 48 0.19 -0.62 11.29
N SER A 49 0.06 -1.40 12.37
CA SER A 49 1.20 -1.87 13.19
C SER A 49 1.26 -3.38 13.39
N LYS A 50 0.16 -4.09 13.12
CA LYS A 50 0.05 -5.53 13.35
C LYS A 50 -0.74 -6.19 12.23
N ILE A 51 -0.23 -7.29 11.69
CA ILE A 51 -0.97 -8.15 10.78
C ILE A 51 -1.90 -9.03 11.58
N LYS A 52 -3.19 -9.04 11.20
CA LYS A 52 -4.16 -10.02 11.68
C LYS A 52 -4.12 -11.21 10.74
N TYR A 53 -4.17 -12.42 11.27
CA TYR A 53 -4.19 -13.64 10.48
C TYR A 53 -4.90 -14.78 11.23
N LEU A 54 -5.28 -15.83 10.52
CA LEU A 54 -5.80 -17.08 11.08
C LEU A 54 -4.72 -18.16 11.03
N LYS A 55 -4.69 -18.99 12.07
CA LYS A 55 -3.92 -20.24 12.12
C LYS A 55 -4.86 -21.34 12.59
N GLY A 56 -5.41 -22.11 11.64
CA GLY A 56 -6.65 -22.86 11.87
C GLY A 56 -7.78 -21.89 12.24
N ASP A 57 -8.62 -22.24 13.20
CA ASP A 57 -9.77 -21.41 13.60
C ASP A 57 -9.42 -20.23 14.52
N LYS A 58 -8.13 -20.06 14.88
CA LYS A 58 -7.69 -19.05 15.85
C LYS A 58 -7.19 -17.79 15.17
N LYS A 59 -7.86 -16.67 15.47
CA LYS A 59 -7.40 -15.30 15.13
C LYS A 59 -6.16 -14.93 15.94
N LYS A 60 -5.09 -14.55 15.25
CA LYS A 60 -3.83 -14.10 15.84
C LYS A 60 -3.41 -12.75 15.26
N LYS A 61 -2.44 -12.12 15.93
CA LYS A 61 -1.82 -10.87 15.50
C LYS A 61 -0.31 -10.96 15.63
N ILE A 62 0.43 -10.42 14.67
CA ILE A 62 1.89 -10.28 14.73
C ILE A 62 2.28 -8.84 14.42
N SER A 63 3.24 -8.31 15.19
CA SER A 63 3.77 -6.96 14.99
C SER A 63 4.59 -6.88 13.71
N LEU A 64 4.47 -5.78 12.95
CA LEU A 64 5.31 -5.55 11.78
C LEU A 64 6.80 -5.56 12.12
N SER A 65 7.19 -5.14 13.33
CA SER A 65 8.59 -5.17 13.77
C SER A 65 9.22 -6.57 13.79
N LYS A 66 8.39 -7.64 13.89
CA LYS A 66 8.83 -9.04 13.92
C LYS A 66 8.83 -9.71 12.55
N ILE A 67 8.20 -9.08 11.56
CA ILE A 67 8.07 -9.63 10.21
C ILE A 67 9.27 -9.19 9.39
N ASP A 68 9.87 -10.13 8.67
CA ASP A 68 10.84 -9.83 7.62
C ASP A 68 10.10 -9.56 6.30
N HIS A 69 9.42 -10.59 5.79
CA HIS A 69 8.57 -10.49 4.60
C HIS A 69 7.35 -11.42 4.68
N ILE A 70 6.38 -11.21 3.79
CA ILE A 70 5.17 -12.03 3.64
C ILE A 70 5.00 -12.39 2.17
N GLU A 71 4.73 -13.66 1.91
CA GLU A 71 4.32 -14.17 0.60
C GLU A 71 2.83 -14.50 0.62
N ILE A 72 2.08 -13.96 -0.34
CA ILE A 72 0.67 -14.31 -0.56
C ILE A 72 0.49 -14.49 -2.06
N ASP A 73 0.13 -15.71 -2.47
CA ASP A 73 0.10 -16.11 -3.88
C ASP A 73 1.41 -15.73 -4.61
N LYS A 74 1.36 -14.84 -5.61
CA LYS A 74 2.53 -14.35 -6.38
C LYS A 74 3.05 -13.00 -5.89
N LYS A 75 2.53 -12.48 -4.78
CA LYS A 75 2.87 -11.18 -4.25
C LYS A 75 3.80 -11.29 -3.05
N ASN A 76 4.81 -10.43 -3.05
CA ASN A 76 5.77 -10.30 -1.97
C ASN A 76 5.56 -8.99 -1.24
N TYR A 77 5.51 -9.05 0.08
CA TYR A 77 5.36 -7.88 0.93
C TYR A 77 6.54 -7.75 1.87
N LYS A 78 7.01 -6.52 2.07
CA LYS A 78 8.11 -6.20 2.98
C LYS A 78 7.74 -5.06 3.91
N VAL A 79 8.30 -5.09 5.12
CA VAL A 79 8.15 -4.00 6.08
C VAL A 79 9.09 -2.86 5.72
N ILE A 80 8.54 -1.66 5.51
CA ILE A 80 9.30 -0.43 5.27
C ILE A 80 9.18 0.47 6.49
N THR A 81 10.30 1.03 6.93
CA THR A 81 10.34 2.13 7.90
C THR A 81 10.83 3.40 7.21
N TYR A 82 10.06 4.48 7.29
CA TYR A 82 10.40 5.75 6.66
C TYR A 82 10.11 6.94 7.60
N LYS A 83 10.81 8.05 7.37
CA LYS A 83 10.57 9.31 8.09
C LYS A 83 9.69 10.23 7.24
N LYS A 84 8.70 10.87 7.87
CA LYS A 84 7.83 11.87 7.22
C LYS A 84 7.68 13.07 8.13
N GLU A 85 7.78 14.26 7.54
CA GLU A 85 7.45 15.49 8.23
C GLU A 85 5.92 15.70 8.22
N GLU A 86 5.31 15.69 9.39
CA GLU A 86 3.92 16.09 9.57
C GLU A 86 3.85 17.60 9.81
N LYS A 87 3.30 18.33 8.83
CA LYS A 87 3.21 19.80 8.86
C LYS A 87 2.02 20.34 9.65
N PHE A 88 1.04 19.49 9.95
CA PHE A 88 -0.22 19.89 10.56
C PHE A 88 -0.59 18.99 11.74
N GLY A 89 -1.34 19.54 12.70
CA GLY A 89 -1.84 18.83 13.88
C GLY A 89 -0.96 18.97 15.13
N PRO A 90 -1.44 18.45 16.28
CA PRO A 90 -0.76 18.58 17.57
C PRO A 90 0.59 17.87 17.61
N ASN A 91 0.81 16.92 16.69
CA ASN A 91 2.02 16.12 16.63
C ASN A 91 2.91 16.49 15.44
N ARG A 92 3.01 17.79 15.10
CA ARG A 92 3.87 18.29 14.01
C ARG A 92 5.35 17.91 14.23
N GLY A 93 6.08 17.67 13.14
CA GLY A 93 7.50 17.32 13.16
C GLY A 93 7.83 16.04 12.38
N ILE A 94 9.09 15.62 12.45
CA ILE A 94 9.56 14.42 11.77
C ILE A 94 9.15 13.20 12.59
N LYS A 95 8.36 12.32 11.96
CA LYS A 95 7.93 11.05 12.55
C LYS A 95 8.42 9.86 11.76
N THR A 96 8.68 8.79 12.50
CA THR A 96 9.00 7.48 11.94
C THR A 96 7.71 6.68 11.77
N HIS A 97 7.46 6.23 10.55
CA HIS A 97 6.32 5.38 10.19
C HIS A 97 6.84 4.01 9.78
N THR A 98 6.08 2.97 10.09
CA THR A 98 6.35 1.60 9.64
C THR A 98 5.11 1.06 8.96
N VAL A 99 5.27 0.54 7.75
CA VAL A 99 4.18 0.02 6.91
C VAL A 99 4.57 -1.32 6.32
N LEU A 100 3.57 -2.14 6.00
CA LEU A 100 3.75 -3.28 5.12
C LEU A 100 3.46 -2.84 3.69
N ALA A 101 4.38 -3.10 2.77
CA ALA A 101 4.25 -2.69 1.38
C ALA A 101 4.51 -3.86 0.43
N GLU A 102 3.70 -3.97 -0.62
CA GLU A 102 3.89 -4.86 -1.75
C GLU A 102 5.12 -4.44 -2.56
N ILE A 103 5.94 -5.39 -2.98
CA ILE A 103 7.07 -5.17 -3.87
C ILE A 103 6.52 -5.18 -5.30
N ILE A 104 6.45 -3.99 -5.93
CA ILE A 104 5.97 -3.83 -7.31
C ILE A 104 7.12 -3.99 -8.31
N ASN A 105 8.28 -3.43 -7.98
CA ASN A 105 9.50 -3.59 -8.76
C ASN A 105 10.71 -3.73 -7.83
N ASN A 106 11.59 -4.68 -8.14
CA ASN A 106 12.80 -4.99 -7.36
C ASN A 106 14.08 -4.82 -8.19
N GLY A 107 14.17 -3.76 -9.01
CA GLY A 107 15.39 -3.36 -9.69
C GLY A 107 16.36 -2.57 -8.79
N ASN A 108 17.30 -1.86 -9.41
CA ASN A 108 18.26 -0.99 -8.72
C ASN A 108 17.55 0.10 -7.92
N ILE A 109 16.56 0.75 -8.53
CA ILE A 109 15.55 1.55 -7.82
C ILE A 109 14.32 0.65 -7.61
N LYS A 110 13.93 0.45 -6.36
CA LYS A 110 12.79 -0.39 -6.04
C LYS A 110 11.53 0.45 -5.88
N LEU A 111 10.40 -0.06 -6.36
CA LEU A 111 9.08 0.54 -6.18
C LEU A 111 8.23 -0.36 -5.29
N TYR A 112 7.88 0.16 -4.11
CA TYR A 112 7.02 -0.56 -3.17
C TYR A 112 5.70 0.21 -2.98
N ARG A 113 4.61 -0.50 -2.72
CA ARG A 113 3.26 0.08 -2.58
C ARG A 113 2.58 -0.39 -1.31
N SER A 114 2.13 0.55 -0.48
CA SER A 114 1.34 0.24 0.71
C SER A 114 -0.08 0.77 0.58
N TYR A 115 -1.02 0.10 1.24
CA TYR A 115 -2.43 0.48 1.26
C TYR A 115 -2.90 0.79 2.67
N SER A 116 -3.68 1.86 2.81
CA SER A 116 -4.25 2.27 4.08
C SER A 116 -5.70 2.71 3.91
N LEU A 117 -6.52 2.54 4.95
CA LEU A 117 -7.86 3.11 4.99
C LEU A 117 -7.84 4.44 5.72
N VAL A 118 -8.45 5.45 5.11
CA VAL A 118 -8.72 6.73 5.73
C VAL A 118 -10.22 6.93 5.82
N SER A 119 -10.71 7.16 7.03
CA SER A 119 -12.08 7.62 7.27
C SER A 119 -12.14 9.10 7.00
N ASN A 120 -12.92 9.51 6.02
CA ASN A 120 -13.21 10.92 5.80
C ASN A 120 -14.32 11.31 6.76
N GLY A 121 -13.93 11.87 7.92
CA GLY A 121 -14.86 12.55 8.80
C GLY A 121 -15.20 13.91 8.21
N SER A 122 -16.38 14.04 7.61
CA SER A 122 -16.93 15.35 7.27
C SER A 122 -17.60 15.91 8.52
N MET A 123 -17.04 16.97 9.10
CA MET A 123 -17.80 17.85 9.98
C MET A 123 -18.84 18.55 9.11
N GLY A 124 -20.07 18.00 9.11
CA GLY A 124 -21.21 18.67 8.48
C GLY A 124 -21.48 19.99 9.19
N SER A 125 -21.22 21.10 8.52
CA SER A 125 -21.89 22.35 8.85
C SER A 125 -23.37 22.16 8.48
N ASN A 126 -24.27 22.33 9.46
CA ASN A 126 -25.73 22.27 9.35
C ASN A 126 -26.40 20.89 9.27
N GLY A 127 -26.33 20.10 10.35
CA GLY A 127 -27.42 19.19 10.75
C GLY A 127 -27.75 17.99 9.85
N PHE A 128 -27.09 17.82 8.70
CA PHE A 128 -27.21 16.62 7.87
C PHE A 128 -26.14 15.61 8.25
N TYR A 129 -26.58 14.40 8.63
CA TYR A 129 -25.72 13.25 8.87
C TYR A 129 -24.93 12.93 7.60
N SER A 130 -23.66 13.33 7.57
CA SER A 130 -22.73 12.95 6.51
C SER A 130 -22.36 11.47 6.68
N VAL A 131 -22.59 10.67 5.64
CA VAL A 131 -22.21 9.26 5.64
C VAL A 131 -20.69 9.18 5.68
N ASN A 132 -20.15 8.64 6.78
CA ASN A 132 -18.71 8.42 6.94
C ASN A 132 -18.18 7.50 5.83
N GLY A 133 -17.58 8.08 4.80
CA GLY A 133 -16.91 7.35 3.74
C GLY A 133 -15.55 6.84 4.20
N THR A 134 -15.29 5.55 4.02
CA THR A 134 -13.95 4.99 4.15
C THR A 134 -13.33 4.88 2.75
N SER A 135 -12.18 5.52 2.55
CA SER A 135 -11.44 5.50 1.29
C SER A 135 -10.15 4.69 1.42
N LEU A 136 -9.80 3.96 0.36
CA LEU A 136 -8.52 3.29 0.23
C LEU A 136 -7.50 4.30 -0.32
N ILE A 137 -6.40 4.48 0.41
CA ILE A 137 -5.27 5.31 -0.01
C ILE A 137 -4.09 4.41 -0.34
N GLU A 138 -3.59 4.59 -1.55
CA GLU A 138 -2.32 4.04 -2.00
C GLU A 138 -1.16 4.99 -1.63
N SER A 139 -0.05 4.43 -1.17
CA SER A 139 1.21 5.15 -0.97
C SER A 139 2.34 4.41 -1.62
N ASN A 140 3.06 5.08 -2.51
CA ASN A 140 4.21 4.55 -3.22
C ASN A 140 5.51 4.98 -2.53
N PHE A 141 6.52 4.10 -2.57
CA PHE A 141 7.84 4.32 -2.00
C PHE A 141 8.92 3.95 -3.01
N LEU A 142 9.92 4.83 -3.17
CA LEU A 142 11.15 4.49 -3.87
C LEU A 142 12.26 4.17 -2.89
N ILE A 143 13.04 3.14 -3.21
CA ILE A 143 14.14 2.67 -2.38
C ILE A 143 15.41 2.51 -3.23
N LYS A 144 16.51 3.14 -2.82
CA LYS A 144 17.86 3.02 -3.39
C LYS A 144 18.85 2.87 -2.24
N GLY A 145 19.41 1.68 -2.02
CA GLY A 145 20.19 1.38 -0.82
C GLY A 145 19.38 1.66 0.45
N ASP A 146 19.90 2.54 1.32
CA ASP A 146 19.22 2.97 2.56
C ASP A 146 18.29 4.18 2.39
N LEU A 147 18.27 4.80 1.21
CA LEU A 147 17.39 5.93 0.92
C LEU A 147 15.98 5.42 0.63
N ILE A 148 15.01 5.84 1.46
CA ILE A 148 13.58 5.52 1.30
C ILE A 148 12.81 6.83 1.19
N GLN A 149 12.11 7.04 0.08
CA GLN A 149 11.29 8.23 -0.15
C GLN A 149 9.84 7.88 -0.43
N TRP A 150 8.93 8.50 0.32
CA TRP A 150 7.50 8.45 0.03
C TRP A 150 7.17 9.34 -1.15
N ILE A 151 6.49 8.77 -2.15
CA ILE A 151 6.05 9.48 -3.35
C ILE A 151 4.55 9.72 -3.33
N SER A 152 4.21 10.92 -3.74
CA SER A 152 2.87 11.45 -3.97
C SER A 152 2.86 12.23 -5.27
N LYS A 153 1.67 12.53 -5.78
CA LYS A 153 1.51 13.38 -6.98
C LYS A 153 2.24 14.73 -6.88
N VAL A 154 2.34 15.31 -5.68
CA VAL A 154 2.93 16.63 -5.46
C VAL A 154 4.47 16.58 -5.53
N ASN A 155 5.09 15.53 -5.01
CA ASN A 155 6.55 15.43 -4.94
C ASN A 155 7.14 14.49 -6.02
N PHE A 156 6.32 13.83 -6.82
CA PHE A 156 6.72 12.89 -7.87
C PHE A 156 7.89 13.38 -8.73
N LYS A 157 7.75 14.55 -9.38
CA LYS A 157 8.80 15.10 -10.26
C LYS A 157 10.12 15.31 -9.52
N LYS A 158 10.07 15.82 -8.28
CA LYS A 158 11.26 16.03 -7.46
C LYS A 158 11.95 14.71 -7.10
N GLN A 159 11.18 13.76 -6.59
CA GLN A 159 11.69 12.49 -6.09
C GLN A 159 12.26 11.61 -7.22
N VAL A 160 11.59 11.54 -8.37
CA VAL A 160 12.10 10.77 -9.52
C VAL A 160 13.43 11.37 -10.02
N LYS A 161 13.54 12.69 -10.13
CA LYS A 161 14.79 13.35 -10.53
C LYS A 161 15.94 13.09 -9.54
N GLU A 162 15.65 13.03 -8.25
CA GLU A 162 16.65 12.73 -7.21
C GLU A 162 17.17 11.29 -7.35
N PHE A 163 16.28 10.33 -7.58
CA PHE A 163 16.65 8.91 -7.73
C PHE A 163 17.35 8.60 -9.05
N PHE A 164 17.00 9.31 -10.13
CA PHE A 164 17.52 9.11 -11.47
C PHE A 164 18.32 10.34 -11.97
N SER A 165 19.08 10.98 -11.07
CA SER A 165 19.80 12.22 -11.37
C SER A 165 20.81 12.09 -12.51
N GLY A 166 21.32 10.89 -12.78
CA GLY A 166 22.22 10.58 -13.90
C GLY A 166 21.52 10.27 -15.22
N CYS A 167 20.19 10.25 -15.28
CA CYS A 167 19.45 9.81 -16.46
C CYS A 167 18.71 10.94 -17.17
N ASN A 168 19.44 11.67 -18.03
CA ASN A 168 18.89 12.83 -18.74
C ASN A 168 17.65 12.49 -19.56
N VAL A 169 17.62 11.35 -20.25
CA VAL A 169 16.49 10.91 -21.06
C VAL A 169 15.21 10.75 -20.24
N LEU A 170 15.32 10.18 -19.03
CA LEU A 170 14.16 10.05 -18.13
C LEU A 170 13.75 11.41 -17.57
N ILE A 171 14.72 12.24 -17.17
CA ILE A 171 14.47 13.58 -16.64
C ILE A 171 13.70 14.43 -17.65
N GLU A 172 14.11 14.42 -18.93
CA GLU A 172 13.42 15.14 -20.02
C GLU A 172 11.97 14.66 -20.19
N LYS A 173 11.72 13.34 -20.19
CA LYS A 173 10.37 12.78 -20.27
C LYS A 173 9.48 13.21 -19.10
N ILE A 174 10.05 13.31 -17.90
CA ILE A 174 9.35 13.81 -16.70
C ILE A 174 9.09 15.32 -16.81
N GLU A 175 10.04 16.09 -17.34
CA GLU A 175 9.90 17.54 -17.52
C GLU A 175 8.83 17.90 -18.56
N ASN A 176 8.82 17.18 -19.67
CA ASN A 176 7.86 17.33 -20.76
C ASN A 176 6.49 16.72 -20.46
N LYS A 177 6.27 16.20 -19.25
CA LYS A 177 5.03 15.54 -18.80
C LYS A 177 4.64 14.32 -19.65
N THR A 178 5.59 13.72 -20.36
CA THR A 178 5.41 12.43 -21.05
C THR A 178 5.15 11.34 -20.02
N PHE A 179 5.88 11.38 -18.90
CA PHE A 179 5.64 10.52 -17.76
C PHE A 179 5.00 11.31 -16.61
N LYS A 180 3.90 10.78 -16.07
CA LYS A 180 3.16 11.35 -14.95
C LYS A 180 3.23 10.42 -13.73
N TYR A 181 2.69 10.89 -12.61
CA TYR A 181 2.63 10.10 -11.37
C TYR A 181 1.83 8.81 -11.57
N GLU A 182 0.77 8.87 -12.37
CA GLU A 182 -0.05 7.73 -12.73
C GLU A 182 0.75 6.64 -13.47
N ASP A 183 1.87 7.01 -14.12
CA ASP A 183 2.77 6.11 -14.84
C ASP A 183 3.97 5.64 -13.99
N ILE A 184 3.90 5.76 -12.65
CA ILE A 184 5.04 5.50 -11.76
C ILE A 184 5.69 4.12 -11.99
N GLU A 185 4.90 3.07 -12.24
CA GLU A 185 5.45 1.74 -12.52
C GLU A 185 6.28 1.74 -13.80
N THR A 186 5.75 2.29 -14.89
CA THR A 186 6.43 2.44 -16.18
C THR A 186 7.69 3.28 -16.06
N VAL A 187 7.64 4.36 -15.27
CA VAL A 187 8.78 5.24 -15.01
C VAL A 187 9.93 4.49 -14.34
N ILE A 188 9.62 3.71 -13.30
CA ILE A 188 10.64 2.93 -12.58
C ILE A 188 11.17 1.80 -13.44
N LEU A 189 10.33 1.13 -14.23
CA LEU A 189 10.76 0.12 -15.19
C LEU A 189 11.70 0.69 -16.24
N PHE A 190 11.31 1.80 -16.90
CA PHE A 190 12.14 2.50 -17.88
C PHE A 190 13.46 2.98 -17.25
N GLY A 191 13.38 3.57 -16.06
CA GLY A 191 14.56 4.06 -15.36
C GLY A 191 15.55 2.95 -14.99
N ASN A 192 15.06 1.77 -14.61
CA ASN A 192 15.92 0.63 -14.29
C ASN A 192 16.46 -0.09 -15.53
N SER A 193 15.83 0.02 -16.70
CA SER A 193 16.29 -0.62 -17.93
C SER A 193 17.22 0.25 -18.75
N GLU A 194 16.88 1.53 -18.93
CA GLU A 194 17.57 2.44 -19.85
C GLU A 194 18.63 3.32 -19.18
N CYS A 195 18.57 3.48 -17.86
CA CYS A 195 19.53 4.31 -17.15
C CYS A 195 20.59 3.43 -16.50
N GLU A 196 21.86 3.61 -16.87
CA GLU A 196 22.97 3.11 -16.07
C GLU A 196 22.95 3.84 -14.74
N ILE A 197 22.61 3.11 -13.67
CA ILE A 197 22.57 3.67 -12.33
C ILE A 197 23.95 3.48 -11.72
N LEU A 198 24.80 4.51 -11.87
CA LEU A 198 26.03 4.65 -11.09
C LEU A 198 25.72 4.88 -9.59
#